data_AF-A0A2H9Q7J8-F1
#
_entry.id   AF-A0A2H9Q7J8-F1
#
_cell.length_a   1.000
_cell.length_b   1.000
_cell.length_c   1.000
_cell.angle_alpha   90.00
_cell.angle_beta   90.00
_cell.angle_gamma   90.00
#
_symmetry.space_group_name_H-M   'P 1'
#
loop_
_entity.id
_entity.type
_entity.pdbx_description
1 polymer ?
#
loop_
_entity_poly.entity_id
_entity_poly.type
_entity_poly.pdbx_seq_one_letter_code
_entity_poly.pdbx_strand_id
1 'polypeptide(L)'
;MDKLVVLSGALFVACFFSVYLYNVSNPGSEYCFEAPYHFKVGEFASITNSYFFVFITSLLFFGFAAPLALAVEGLKYGSLFSLHALPAFDLLFFVPQALACRSAILVGESALEDFAGRGSFYANWRRAFKYFMASLILLGVLLVARGFF
;
A
#
# COMPACT_ATOMS: atom_id res chain seq x y z
N MET A 1 -7.56 -11.79 11.43
CA MET A 1 -6.85 -11.12 10.32
C MET A 1 -7.54 -9.85 9.81
N ASP A 2 -8.86 -9.68 9.95
CA ASP A 2 -9.53 -8.40 9.58
C ASP A 2 -9.01 -7.19 10.37
N LYS A 3 -8.62 -7.41 11.63
CA LYS A 3 -7.93 -6.39 12.44
C LYS A 3 -6.63 -5.90 11.82
N LEU A 4 -5.87 -6.75 11.12
CA LEU A 4 -4.63 -6.34 10.46
C LEU A 4 -4.93 -5.45 9.26
N VAL A 5 -5.95 -5.75 8.47
CA VAL A 5 -6.36 -4.90 7.34
C VAL A 5 -6.82 -3.54 7.82
N VAL A 6 -7.66 -3.51 8.86
CA VAL A 6 -8.12 -2.26 9.48
C VAL A 6 -6.95 -1.48 10.05
N LEU A 7 -6.02 -2.15 10.74
CA LEU A 7 -4.80 -1.53 11.26
C LEU A 7 -3.93 -0.95 10.15
N SER A 8 -3.73 -1.67 9.05
CA SER A 8 -2.94 -1.18 7.91
C SER A 8 -3.57 0.05 7.28
N GLY A 9 -4.90 0.04 7.07
CA GLY A 9 -5.62 1.20 6.56
C GLY A 9 -5.57 2.38 7.53
N ALA A 10 -5.76 2.14 8.83
CA ALA A 10 -5.68 3.17 9.86
C ALA A 10 -4.28 3.79 9.95
N LEU A 11 -3.22 2.97 9.85
CA LEU A 11 -1.84 3.46 9.85
C LEU A 11 -1.50 4.25 8.60
N PHE A 12 -1.97 3.85 7.43
CA PHE A 12 -1.83 4.67 6.22
C PHE A 12 -2.43 6.06 6.45
N VAL A 13 -3.68 6.12 6.92
CA VAL A 13 -4.40 7.39 7.16
C VAL A 13 -3.69 8.21 8.23
N ALA A 14 -3.32 7.60 9.36
CA ALA A 14 -2.64 8.28 10.45
C ALA A 14 -1.29 8.87 10.01
N CYS A 15 -0.47 8.08 9.30
CA CYS A 15 0.83 8.52 8.80
C CYS A 15 0.72 9.59 7.70
N PHE A 16 -0.28 9.47 6.82
CA PHE A 16 -0.57 10.48 5.81
C PHE A 16 -0.90 11.83 6.48
N PHE A 17 -1.88 11.83 7.40
CA PHE A 17 -2.30 13.05 8.07
C PHE A 17 -1.23 13.60 9.01
N SER A 18 -0.44 12.77 9.68
CA SER A 18 0.61 13.26 10.57
C SER A 18 1.66 14.08 9.80
N VAL A 19 2.10 13.59 8.64
CA VAL A 19 3.09 14.30 7.82
C VAL A 19 2.46 15.51 7.14
N TYR A 20 1.24 15.35 6.61
CA TYR A 20 0.53 16.45 5.97
C TYR A 20 0.33 17.63 6.94
N LEU A 21 -0.20 17.36 8.15
CA LEU A 21 -0.43 18.39 9.16
C LEU A 21 0.88 18.99 9.67
N TYR A 22 1.93 18.19 9.82
CA TYR A 22 3.25 18.69 10.20
C TYR A 22 3.78 19.72 9.19
N ASN A 23 3.78 19.39 7.89
CA ASN A 23 4.29 20.28 6.85
C ASN A 23 3.42 21.53 6.68
N VAL A 24 2.10 21.40 6.75
CA VAL A 24 1.18 22.55 6.71
C VAL A 24 1.36 23.49 7.91
N SER A 25 1.64 22.94 9.10
CA SER A 25 1.83 23.72 10.33
C SER A 25 3.21 24.37 10.42
N ASN A 26 4.17 23.92 9.60
CA ASN A 26 5.54 24.44 9.58
C ASN A 26 5.89 24.95 8.17
N PRO A 27 5.29 26.08 7.73
CA PRO A 27 5.55 26.65 6.42
C PRO A 27 7.04 27.00 6.27
N GLY A 28 7.70 26.41 5.28
CA GLY A 28 9.16 26.49 5.07
C GLY A 28 9.91 25.21 5.46
N SER A 29 9.24 24.22 6.05
CA SER A 29 9.84 22.90 6.25
C SER A 29 10.10 22.20 4.91
N GLU A 30 11.34 21.77 4.70
CA GLU A 30 11.72 20.92 3.55
C GLU A 30 11.57 19.43 3.87
N TYR A 31 10.81 19.07 4.91
CA TYR A 31 10.64 17.68 5.30
C TYR A 31 9.91 16.90 4.19
N CYS A 32 10.67 16.04 3.53
CA CYS A 32 10.18 15.07 2.56
C CYS A 32 10.56 13.67 3.04
N PHE A 33 9.56 12.83 3.30
CA PHE A 33 9.81 11.44 3.65
C PHE A 33 10.41 10.70 2.45
N GLU A 34 11.59 10.12 2.64
CA GLU A 34 12.25 9.26 1.67
C GLU A 34 11.79 7.82 1.87
N ALA A 35 11.04 7.30 0.90
CA ALA A 35 10.62 5.90 0.91
C ALA A 35 11.84 4.96 0.79
N PRO A 36 11.78 3.72 1.34
CA PRO A 36 12.87 2.74 1.28
C PRO A 36 13.08 2.14 -0.14
N TYR A 37 12.56 2.79 -1.16
CA TYR A 37 12.70 2.47 -2.56
C TYR A 37 12.64 3.77 -3.37
N HIS A 38 13.27 3.75 -4.55
CA HIS A 38 13.30 4.94 -5.41
C HIS A 38 11.91 5.22 -6.00
N PHE A 39 11.35 6.39 -5.69
CA PHE A 39 10.04 6.84 -6.17
C PHE A 39 10.15 8.25 -6.77
N LYS A 40 9.71 8.39 -8.02
CA LYS A 40 9.54 9.66 -8.71
C LYS A 40 8.09 9.84 -9.12
N VAL A 41 7.53 11.01 -8.80
CA VAL A 41 6.15 11.34 -9.13
C VAL A 41 5.97 11.38 -10.65
N GLY A 42 4.86 10.84 -11.15
CA GLY A 42 4.56 10.85 -12.57
C GLY A 42 5.37 9.85 -13.40
N GLU A 43 6.13 8.94 -12.79
CA GLU A 43 6.79 7.85 -13.50
C GLU A 43 6.01 6.52 -13.34
N PHE A 44 5.74 5.87 -14.47
CA PHE A 44 5.07 4.55 -14.53
C PHE A 44 5.78 3.52 -13.63
N ALA A 45 7.11 3.44 -13.74
CA ALA A 45 7.93 2.49 -12.99
C ALA A 45 7.84 2.75 -11.48
N SER A 46 7.77 4.01 -11.06
CA SER A 46 7.69 4.40 -9.66
C SER A 46 6.34 4.02 -9.03
N ILE A 47 5.22 4.24 -9.73
CA ILE A 47 3.89 3.84 -9.26
C ILE A 47 3.77 2.32 -9.17
N THR A 48 4.27 1.62 -10.19
CA THR A 48 4.28 0.15 -10.23
C THR A 48 5.17 -0.42 -9.11
N ASN A 49 6.33 0.17 -8.89
CA ASN A 49 7.24 -0.24 -7.82
C ASN A 49 6.63 -0.02 -6.43
N SER A 50 5.95 1.11 -6.22
CA SER A 50 5.20 1.40 -4.99
C SER A 50 4.10 0.37 -4.72
N TYR A 51 3.37 -0.06 -5.76
CA TYR A 51 2.41 -1.15 -5.65
C TYR A 51 3.07 -2.48 -5.23
N PHE A 52 4.14 -2.89 -5.91
CA PHE A 52 4.83 -4.14 -5.60
C PHE A 52 5.52 -4.10 -4.25
N PHE A 53 6.03 -2.94 -3.82
CA PHE A 53 6.55 -2.73 -2.49
C PHE A 53 5.50 -3.07 -1.43
N VAL A 54 4.28 -2.53 -1.54
CA VAL A 54 3.19 -2.85 -0.60
C VAL A 54 2.84 -4.33 -0.64
N PHE A 55 2.68 -4.90 -1.84
CA PHE A 55 2.30 -6.30 -1.99
C PHE A 55 3.35 -7.26 -1.41
N ILE A 56 4.61 -7.13 -1.81
CA ILE A 56 5.71 -8.00 -1.39
C ILE A 56 5.98 -7.83 0.10
N THR A 57 6.08 -6.58 0.58
CA THR A 57 6.30 -6.34 2.02
C THR A 57 5.14 -6.88 2.85
N SER A 58 3.90 -6.79 2.36
CA SER A 58 2.74 -7.38 3.04
C SER A 58 2.76 -8.91 3.04
N LEU A 59 3.47 -9.58 2.14
CA LEU A 59 3.63 -11.04 2.19
C LEU A 59 4.63 -11.47 3.28
N LEU A 60 5.55 -10.58 3.67
CA LEU A 60 6.54 -10.88 4.70
C LEU A 60 5.87 -11.11 6.05
N PHE A 61 6.47 -12.01 6.82
CA PHE A 61 5.99 -12.42 8.15
C PHE A 61 4.50 -12.76 8.13
N PHE A 62 4.03 -13.52 7.12
CA PHE A 62 2.65 -14.00 7.06
C PHE A 62 1.58 -12.90 7.14
N GLY A 63 1.81 -11.73 6.54
CA GLY A 63 0.86 -10.62 6.59
C GLY A 63 1.13 -9.58 7.68
N PHE A 64 2.02 -9.86 8.64
CA PHE A 64 2.25 -8.96 9.77
C PHE A 64 3.04 -7.69 9.41
N ALA A 65 3.78 -7.68 8.28
CA ALA A 65 4.45 -6.47 7.80
C ALA A 65 3.54 -5.54 6.97
N ALA A 66 2.32 -5.96 6.66
CA ALA A 66 1.37 -5.17 5.89
C ALA A 66 1.04 -3.79 6.50
N PRO A 67 0.89 -3.64 7.84
CA PRO A 67 0.65 -2.33 8.45
C PRO A 67 1.84 -1.38 8.29
N LEU A 68 3.07 -1.91 8.37
CA LEU A 68 4.29 -1.13 8.15
C LEU A 68 4.40 -0.68 6.69
N ALA A 69 4.11 -1.57 5.74
CA ALA A 69 4.15 -1.25 4.32
C ALA A 69 3.20 -0.09 3.98
N LEU A 70 1.97 -0.14 4.49
CA LEU A 70 0.99 0.93 4.29
C LEU A 70 1.29 2.21 5.10
N ALA A 71 1.95 2.10 6.26
CA ALA A 71 2.45 3.28 6.98
C ALA A 71 3.50 4.05 6.16
N VAL A 72 4.45 3.33 5.54
CA VAL A 72 5.48 3.91 4.65
C VAL A 72 4.83 4.65 3.47
N GLU A 73 3.83 4.04 2.83
CA GLU A 73 3.08 4.70 1.75
C GLU A 73 2.31 5.92 2.23
N GLY A 74 1.72 5.84 3.43
CA GLY A 74 1.04 6.97 4.07
C GLY A 74 1.98 8.15 4.28
N LEU A 75 3.16 7.91 4.87
CA LEU A 75 4.19 8.94 5.07
C LEU A 75 4.62 9.57 3.74
N LYS A 76 4.89 8.75 2.71
CA LYS A 76 5.30 9.19 1.38
C LYS A 76 4.22 10.03 0.68
N TYR A 77 2.97 9.57 0.67
CA TYR A 77 1.88 10.34 0.06
C TYR A 77 1.58 11.61 0.85
N GLY A 78 1.65 11.57 2.18
CA GLY A 78 1.48 12.74 3.03
C GLY A 78 2.53 13.82 2.76
N SER A 79 3.82 13.44 2.66
CA SER A 79 4.90 14.39 2.35
C SER A 79 4.72 14.99 0.96
N LEU A 80 4.60 14.16 -0.08
CA LEU A 80 4.54 14.63 -1.46
C LEU A 80 3.27 15.46 -1.74
N PHE A 81 2.14 15.11 -1.12
CA PHE A 81 0.90 15.87 -1.27
C PHE A 81 0.96 17.21 -0.56
N SER A 82 1.54 17.27 0.65
CA SER A 82 1.71 18.52 1.40
C SER A 82 2.63 19.52 0.71
N LEU A 83 3.62 19.04 -0.05
CA LEU A 83 4.53 19.85 -0.86
C LEU A 83 3.99 20.18 -2.25
N HIS A 84 2.73 19.84 -2.55
CA HIS A 84 2.11 19.99 -3.87
C HIS A 84 2.88 19.29 -5.01
N ALA A 85 3.76 18.34 -4.68
CA ALA A 85 4.52 17.56 -5.65
C ALA A 85 3.68 16.41 -6.23
N LEU A 86 2.70 15.89 -5.47
CA LEU A 86 1.80 14.81 -5.89
C LEU A 86 0.44 15.34 -6.37
N PRO A 87 0.01 15.02 -7.60
CA PRO A 87 -1.36 15.28 -8.04
C PRO A 87 -2.39 14.53 -7.18
N ALA A 88 -3.54 15.16 -6.90
CA ALA A 88 -4.60 14.54 -6.10
C ALA A 88 -5.12 13.22 -6.71
N PHE A 89 -5.11 13.10 -8.04
CA PHE A 89 -5.46 11.84 -8.72
C PHE A 89 -4.56 10.68 -8.29
N ASP A 90 -3.27 10.92 -8.06
CA ASP A 90 -2.31 9.86 -7.74
C ASP A 90 -2.57 9.24 -6.36
N LEU A 91 -3.37 9.90 -5.50
CA LEU A 91 -3.86 9.32 -4.24
C LEU A 91 -4.77 8.10 -4.46
N LEU A 92 -5.42 7.99 -5.63
CA LEU A 92 -6.26 6.84 -5.97
C LEU A 92 -5.46 5.54 -6.11
N PHE A 93 -4.14 5.62 -6.34
CA PHE A 93 -3.26 4.43 -6.38
C PHE A 93 -3.12 3.74 -5.02
N PHE A 94 -3.57 4.35 -3.92
CA PHE A 94 -3.72 3.65 -2.63
C PHE A 94 -4.74 2.50 -2.71
N VAL A 95 -5.81 2.63 -3.49
CA VAL A 95 -6.87 1.61 -3.54
C VAL A 95 -6.36 0.24 -4.03
N PRO A 96 -5.65 0.13 -5.17
CA PRO A 96 -5.07 -1.15 -5.57
C PRO A 96 -4.02 -1.64 -4.55
N GLN A 97 -3.26 -0.77 -3.90
CA GLN A 97 -2.32 -1.17 -2.84
C GLN A 97 -3.03 -1.80 -1.63
N ALA A 98 -4.15 -1.22 -1.18
CA ALA A 98 -4.94 -1.75 -0.09
C ALA A 98 -5.55 -3.13 -0.41
N LEU A 99 -5.98 -3.34 -1.65
CA LEU A 99 -6.45 -4.64 -2.13
C LEU A 99 -5.32 -5.68 -2.23
N ALA A 100 -4.15 -5.28 -2.70
CA ALA A 100 -2.96 -6.15 -2.74
C ALA A 100 -2.50 -6.53 -1.32
N CYS A 101 -2.51 -5.57 -0.39
CA CYS A 101 -2.29 -5.78 1.03
C CYS A 101 -3.25 -6.82 1.61
N ARG A 102 -4.57 -6.68 1.35
CA ARG A 102 -5.57 -7.67 1.77
C ARG A 102 -5.30 -9.05 1.21
N SER A 103 -4.93 -9.15 -0.06
CA SER A 103 -4.55 -10.42 -0.68
C SER A 103 -3.38 -11.08 0.05
N ALA A 104 -2.30 -10.32 0.30
CA ALA A 104 -1.12 -10.82 0.99
C ALA A 104 -1.41 -11.30 2.42
N ILE A 105 -2.25 -10.56 3.16
CA ILE A 105 -2.71 -10.94 4.50
C ILE A 105 -3.46 -12.28 4.47
N LEU A 106 -4.34 -12.51 3.48
CA LEU A 106 -5.09 -13.78 3.36
C LEU A 106 -4.18 -14.97 3.02
N VAL A 107 -3.15 -14.74 2.21
CA VAL A 107 -2.12 -15.78 1.93
C VAL A 107 -1.34 -16.09 3.21
N GLY A 108 -0.92 -15.05 3.93
CA GLY A 108 -0.20 -15.20 5.20
C GLY A 108 -1.01 -15.93 6.28
N GLU A 109 -2.30 -15.61 6.41
CA GLU A 109 -3.24 -16.32 7.29
C GLU A 109 -3.30 -17.81 6.96
N SER A 110 -3.48 -18.15 5.69
CA SER A 110 -3.57 -19.55 5.26
C SER A 110 -2.27 -20.31 5.49
N ALA A 111 -1.13 -19.66 5.30
CA ALA A 111 0.19 -20.24 5.60
C ALA A 111 0.40 -20.47 7.11
N LEU A 112 -0.06 -19.56 7.97
CA LEU A 112 0.00 -19.74 9.43
C LEU A 112 -0.91 -20.87 9.91
N GLU A 113 -2.12 -21.00 9.34
CA GLU A 113 -3.05 -22.07 9.68
C GLU A 113 -2.51 -23.44 9.28
N ASP A 114 -1.91 -23.54 8.09
CA ASP A 114 -1.24 -24.73 7.57
C ASP A 114 -0.04 -25.11 8.45
N PHE A 115 0.82 -24.14 8.77
CA PHE A 115 1.97 -24.35 9.66
C PHE A 115 1.56 -24.80 11.07
N ALA A 116 0.43 -24.32 11.57
CA ALA A 116 -0.12 -24.73 12.86
C ALA A 116 -0.88 -26.07 12.82
N GLY A 117 -1.01 -26.71 11.65
CA GLY A 117 -1.76 -27.95 11.46
C GLY A 117 -3.28 -27.81 11.67
N ARG A 118 -3.81 -26.58 11.60
CA ARG A 118 -5.23 -26.26 11.87
C ARG A 118 -6.06 -26.05 10.60
N GLY A 119 -5.42 -26.00 9.44
CA GLY A 119 -6.07 -25.72 8.17
C GLY A 119 -5.20 -26.16 6.99
N SER A 120 -5.49 -25.58 5.82
CA SER A 120 -4.71 -25.79 4.60
C SER A 120 -4.34 -24.45 3.99
N PHE A 121 -3.13 -24.35 3.46
CA PHE A 121 -2.67 -23.18 2.70
C PHE A 121 -3.65 -22.77 1.59
N TYR A 122 -4.36 -23.74 1.00
CA TYR A 122 -5.27 -23.47 -0.11
C TYR A 122 -6.66 -22.96 0.32
N ALA A 123 -6.98 -22.94 1.62
CA ALA A 123 -8.30 -22.58 2.13
C ALA A 123 -8.75 -21.18 1.66
N ASN A 124 -7.86 -20.18 1.72
CA ASN A 124 -8.17 -18.82 1.26
C ASN A 124 -7.52 -18.46 -0.08
N TRP A 125 -6.84 -19.39 -0.76
CA TRP A 125 -6.10 -19.12 -2.01
C TRP A 125 -6.98 -18.45 -3.07
N ARG A 126 -8.18 -18.99 -3.30
CA ARG A 126 -9.13 -18.43 -4.28
C ARG A 126 -9.55 -17.00 -3.92
N ARG A 127 -9.70 -16.70 -2.63
CA ARG A 127 -10.09 -15.37 -2.16
C ARG A 127 -8.93 -14.38 -2.28
N ALA A 128 -7.72 -14.78 -1.86
CA ALA A 128 -6.52 -13.98 -2.05
C ALA A 128 -6.29 -13.66 -3.54
N PHE A 129 -6.35 -14.68 -4.41
CA PHE A 129 -6.17 -14.50 -5.85
C PHE A 129 -7.20 -13.52 -6.44
N LYS A 130 -8.47 -13.56 -6.01
CA LYS A 130 -9.47 -12.58 -6.46
C LYS A 130 -9.08 -11.14 -6.08
N TYR A 131 -8.62 -10.90 -4.86
CA TYR A 131 -8.18 -9.58 -4.43
C TYR A 131 -6.94 -9.11 -5.19
N PHE A 132 -5.97 -10.00 -5.43
CA PHE A 132 -4.78 -9.70 -6.23
C PHE A 132 -5.12 -9.37 -7.69
N MET A 133 -6.01 -10.14 -8.31
CA MET A 133 -6.44 -9.84 -9.68
C MET A 133 -7.22 -8.53 -9.74
N ALA A 134 -8.11 -8.28 -8.78
CA ALA A 134 -8.83 -7.02 -8.69
C ALA A 134 -7.88 -5.83 -8.50
N SER A 135 -6.83 -5.97 -7.69
CA SER A 135 -5.84 -4.93 -7.49
C SER A 135 -5.00 -4.66 -8.74
N LEU A 136 -4.58 -5.69 -9.47
CA LEU A 136 -3.87 -5.54 -10.74
C LEU A 136 -4.72 -4.89 -11.83
N ILE A 137 -5.98 -5.31 -11.96
CA ILE A 137 -6.91 -4.71 -12.92
C ILE A 137 -7.12 -3.24 -12.60
N LEU A 138 -7.37 -2.90 -11.33
CA LEU A 138 -7.56 -1.52 -10.90
C LEU A 138 -6.30 -0.68 -11.10
N LEU A 139 -5.11 -1.23 -10.80
CA LEU A 139 -3.84 -0.58 -11.09
C LEU A 139 -3.72 -0.26 -12.59
N GLY A 140 -3.99 -1.25 -13.46
CA GLY A 140 -3.97 -1.06 -14.91
C GLY A 140 -4.93 0.03 -15.39
N VAL A 141 -6.18 0.02 -14.89
CA VAL A 141 -7.19 1.05 -15.21
C VAL A 141 -6.72 2.43 -14.78
N LEU A 142 -6.17 2.57 -13.57
CA LEU A 142 -5.66 3.86 -13.08
C LEU A 142 -4.44 4.34 -13.86
N LEU A 143 -3.54 3.43 -14.27
CA LEU A 143 -2.38 3.77 -15.10
C LEU A 143 -2.80 4.29 -16.49
N VAL A 144 -3.80 3.66 -17.11
CA VAL A 144 -4.39 4.14 -18.37
C VAL A 144 -5.08 5.49 -18.16
N ALA A 145 -5.90 5.63 -17.12
CA ALA A 145 -6.60 6.88 -16.82
C ALA A 145 -5.64 8.04 -16.50
N ARG A 146 -4.46 7.74 -15.96
CA ARG A 146 -3.39 8.73 -15.70
C ARG A 146 -2.68 9.21 -16.97
N GLY A 147 -2.85 8.52 -18.10
CA GLY A 147 -2.23 8.85 -19.38
C GLY A 147 -0.82 8.29 -19.55
N PHE A 148 -0.48 7.16 -18.92
CA PHE A 148 0.80 6.49 -19.15
C PHE A 148 0.91 5.75 -20.49
N PHE A 149 -0.21 5.58 -21.18
CA PHE A 149 -0.35 4.84 -22.44
C PHE A 149 -1.18 5.63 -23.45
#